data_AF-A0A0F9UWH3-F1
#
_entry.id   AF-A0A0F9UWH3-F1
#
_cell.length_a   1.000
_cell.length_b   1.000
_cell.length_c   1.000
_cell.angle_alpha   90.00
_cell.angle_beta   90.00
_cell.angle_gamma   90.00
#
_symmetry.space_group_name_H-M   'P 1'
#
loop_
_entity.id
_entity.type
_entity.pdbx_description
1 polymer ?
#
loop_
_entity_poly.entity_id
_entity_poly.type
_entity_poly.pdbx_seq_one_letter_code
_entity_poly.pdbx_strand_id
1 'polypeptide(L)'
;MSEEQLITKVSQILTRPDGSECKIVAERFFGPSFQEYTGIYVLRRESPEHNWTLLNDRPAPGWREMSVDEYVQHGRSEQLRAVSPGEIMRAASLLGQPMSILQ
;
A
#
# COMPACT_ATOMS: atom_id res chain seq x y z
N MET A 1 -14.75 4.81 31.19
CA MET A 1 -14.77 5.17 29.75
C MET A 1 -14.25 3.96 29.01
N SER A 2 -15.01 3.37 28.09
CA SER A 2 -14.44 2.37 27.18
C SER A 2 -13.47 3.10 26.27
N GLU A 3 -12.20 2.71 26.27
CA GLU A 3 -11.25 3.21 25.28
C GLU A 3 -11.74 2.80 23.90
N GLU A 4 -11.99 3.79 23.05
CA GLU A 4 -12.37 3.55 21.67
C GLU A 4 -11.21 2.86 20.96
N GLN A 5 -11.43 1.64 20.48
CA GLN A 5 -10.41 0.91 19.75
C GLN A 5 -10.25 1.54 18.38
N LEU A 6 -9.05 2.06 18.09
CA LEU A 6 -8.72 2.67 16.80
C LEU A 6 -8.02 1.67 15.88
N ILE A 7 -8.23 1.84 14.58
CA ILE A 7 -7.54 1.05 13.56
C ILE A 7 -6.08 1.51 13.50
N THR A 8 -5.15 0.64 13.90
CA THR A 8 -3.70 0.88 13.80
C THR A 8 -3.06 0.15 12.62
N LYS A 9 -3.76 -0.84 12.05
CA LYS A 9 -3.34 -1.57 10.86
C LYS A 9 -4.56 -2.03 10.06
N VAL A 10 -4.49 -1.88 8.75
CA VAL A 10 -5.51 -2.38 7.83
C VAL A 10 -4.86 -3.04 6.62
N SER A 11 -5.45 -4.14 6.15
CA SER A 11 -5.07 -4.77 4.89
C SER A 11 -6.27 -4.85 3.96
N GLN A 12 -6.14 -4.38 2.73
CA GLN A 12 -7.14 -4.49 1.68
C GLN A 12 -6.58 -5.31 0.52
N ILE A 13 -7.31 -6.34 0.09
CA ILE A 13 -6.98 -7.13 -1.10
C ILE A 13 -7.83 -6.65 -2.27
N LEU A 14 -7.19 -6.40 -3.40
CA LEU A 14 -7.79 -5.93 -4.64
C LEU A 14 -7.51 -6.96 -5.73
N THR A 15 -8.55 -7.58 -6.27
CA THR A 15 -8.44 -8.45 -7.44
C THR A 15 -8.40 -7.59 -8.70
N ARG A 16 -7.46 -7.89 -9.59
CA ARG A 16 -7.27 -7.21 -10.87
C ARG A 16 -7.98 -7.96 -12.00
N PRO A 17 -8.25 -7.30 -13.15
CA PRO A 17 -8.91 -7.95 -14.28
C PRO A 17 -8.15 -9.16 -14.84
N ASP A 18 -6.83 -9.21 -14.65
CA ASP A 18 -5.97 -10.34 -15.06
C ASP A 18 -5.99 -11.52 -14.07
N GLY A 19 -6.79 -11.44 -13.00
CA GLY A 19 -6.86 -12.46 -11.95
C GLY A 19 -5.78 -12.32 -10.87
N SER A 20 -4.79 -11.45 -11.07
CA SER A 20 -3.78 -11.15 -10.05
C SER A 20 -4.40 -10.38 -8.88
N GLU A 21 -3.75 -10.44 -7.73
CA GLU A 21 -4.19 -9.73 -6.54
C GLU A 21 -3.12 -8.80 -6.01
N CYS A 22 -3.54 -7.61 -5.59
CA CYS A 22 -2.72 -6.66 -4.86
C CYS A 22 -3.23 -6.54 -3.42
N LYS A 23 -2.34 -6.61 -2.43
CA LYS A 23 -2.65 -6.37 -1.03
C LYS A 23 -1.99 -5.06 -0.60
N ILE A 24 -2.79 -4.09 -0.20
CA ILE A 24 -2.30 -2.85 0.41
C ILE A 24 -2.38 -3.03 1.92
N VAL A 25 -1.26 -2.87 2.61
CA VAL A 25 -1.16 -2.86 4.06
C VAL A 25 -0.78 -1.45 4.48
N ALA A 26 -1.66 -0.79 5.23
CA ALA A 26 -1.38 0.47 5.88
C ALA A 26 -1.27 0.23 7.38
N GLU A 27 -0.21 0.71 8.03
CA GLU A 27 -0.02 0.56 9.46
C GLU A 27 0.61 1.79 10.11
N ARG A 28 0.24 2.04 11.37
CA ARG A 28 0.93 2.99 12.24
C ARG A 28 2.01 2.25 13.00
N PHE A 29 3.20 2.82 13.05
CA PHE A 29 4.31 2.28 13.82
C PHE A 29 5.13 3.42 14.44
N PHE A 30 5.85 3.10 15.52
CA PHE A 30 6.72 4.05 16.19
C PHE A 30 8.17 3.78 15.79
N GLY A 31 8.86 4.82 15.32
CA GLY A 31 10.29 4.73 15.03
C GLY A 31 11.14 4.74 16.30
N PRO A 32 12.48 4.63 16.18
CA PRO A 32 13.39 4.65 17.33
C PRO A 32 13.30 5.92 18.20
N SER A 33 12.80 7.03 17.65
CA SER A 33 12.56 8.30 18.33
C SER A 33 11.18 8.41 18.98
N PHE A 34 10.37 7.34 18.99
CA PHE A 34 8.96 7.35 19.39
C PHE A 34 8.07 8.33 18.59
N GLN A 35 8.56 8.80 17.45
CA GLN A 35 7.71 9.49 16.48
C GLN A 35 6.80 8.46 15.80
N GLU A 36 5.52 8.80 15.68
CA GLU A 36 4.54 8.01 14.94
C GLU A 36 4.78 8.17 13.43
N TYR A 37 4.82 7.05 12.71
CA TYR A 37 4.94 6.98 11.27
C TYR A 37 3.80 6.15 10.69
N THR A 38 3.46 6.41 9.44
CA THR A 38 2.57 5.56 8.64
C THR A 38 3.39 4.78 7.64
N GLY A 39 3.31 3.45 7.71
CA GLY A 39 3.89 2.51 6.76
C GLY A 39 2.85 2.10 5.73
N ILE A 40 3.24 2.11 4.45
CA ILE A 40 2.45 1.58 3.35
C ILE A 40 3.27 0.49 2.68
N TYR A 41 2.71 -0.72 2.62
CA TYR A 41 3.32 -1.85 1.94
C TYR A 41 2.33 -2.38 0.91
N VAL A 42 2.82 -2.65 -0.30
CA VAL A 42 2.00 -3.27 -1.34
C VAL A 42 2.62 -4.60 -1.72
N LEU A 43 1.80 -5.65 -1.64
CA LEU A 43 2.18 -6.99 -2.05
C LEU A 43 1.38 -7.38 -3.28
N ARG A 44 1.95 -8.21 -4.15
CA ARG A 44 1.27 -8.79 -5.31
C ARG A 44 1.39 -10.31 -5.31
N ARG A 45 0.38 -10.99 -5.84
CA ARG A 45 0.46 -12.40 -6.24
C ARG A 45 -0.26 -12.59 -7.57
N GLU A 46 0.16 -13.58 -8.36
CA GLU A 46 -0.39 -13.83 -9.69
C GLU A 46 -1.76 -14.51 -9.65
N SER A 47 -2.01 -15.36 -8.64
CA SER A 47 -3.31 -15.96 -8.34
C SER A 47 -3.40 -16.34 -6.86
N PRO A 48 -4.57 -16.78 -6.34
CA PRO A 48 -4.73 -17.14 -4.93
C PRO A 48 -3.79 -18.23 -4.39
N GLU A 49 -3.26 -19.07 -5.27
CA GLU A 49 -2.35 -20.17 -4.97
C GLU A 49 -0.89 -19.73 -4.88
N HIS A 50 -0.56 -18.53 -5.41
CA HIS A 50 0.79 -17.99 -5.40
C HIS A 50 1.09 -17.26 -4.09
N ASN A 51 2.37 -17.28 -3.71
CA ASN A 51 2.87 -16.52 -2.57
C ASN A 51 2.79 -15.02 -2.82
N TRP A 52 2.63 -14.25 -1.73
CA TRP A 52 2.71 -12.79 -1.80
C TRP A 52 4.16 -12.33 -1.97
N THR A 53 4.38 -11.43 -2.90
CA THR A 53 5.67 -10.74 -3.10
C THR A 53 5.52 -9.28 -2.72
N LEU A 54 6.41 -8.78 -1.86
CA LEU A 54 6.49 -7.36 -1.53
C LEU A 54 7.02 -6.59 -2.74
N LEU A 55 6.30 -5.54 -3.13
CA LEU A 55 6.69 -4.68 -4.24
C LEU A 55 7.67 -3.60 -3.78
N ASN A 56 8.63 -3.27 -4.63
CA ASN A 56 9.57 -2.18 -4.38
C ASN A 56 8.85 -0.82 -4.41
N ASP A 57 9.12 0.03 -3.42
CA ASP A 57 8.55 1.36 -3.26
C ASP A 57 9.42 2.47 -3.88
N ARG A 58 10.63 2.14 -4.33
CA ARG A 58 11.55 3.07 -4.98
C ARG A 58 11.31 3.14 -6.49
N PRO A 59 11.45 4.33 -7.11
CA PRO A 59 11.43 4.45 -8.56
C PRO A 59 12.63 3.76 -9.19
N ALA A 60 12.54 3.44 -10.49
CA ALA A 60 13.62 2.80 -11.22
C ALA A 60 14.89 3.69 -11.23
N PRO A 61 16.11 3.10 -11.25
CA PRO A 61 17.33 3.87 -11.46
C PRO A 61 17.24 4.70 -12.75
N GLY A 62 17.74 5.94 -12.73
CA GLY A 62 17.72 6.82 -13.91
C GLY A 62 16.34 7.43 -14.25
N TRP A 63 15.29 7.21 -13.43
CA TRP A 63 13.94 7.69 -13.72
C TRP A 63 13.80 9.19 -14.03
N ARG A 64 14.75 10.02 -13.59
CA ARG A 64 14.76 11.47 -13.82
C ARG A 64 15.09 11.86 -15.27
N GLU A 65 15.73 10.97 -16.00
CA GLU A 65 16.14 11.17 -17.40
C GLU A 65 15.08 10.62 -18.37
N MET A 66 14.10 9.86 -17.86
CA MET A 66 13.04 9.25 -18.66
C MET A 66 12.05 10.29 -19.16
N SER A 67 11.50 10.03 -20.34
CA SER A 67 10.30 10.74 -20.79
C SER A 67 9.13 10.47 -19.83
N VAL A 68 8.09 11.31 -19.87
CA VAL A 68 6.90 11.11 -19.03
C VAL A 68 6.27 9.74 -19.29
N ASP A 69 6.14 9.32 -20.55
CA ASP A 69 5.52 8.04 -20.91
C ASP A 69 6.35 6.85 -20.40
N GLU A 70 7.67 6.92 -20.57
CA GLU A 70 8.60 5.91 -20.08
C GLU A 70 8.61 5.86 -18.54
N TYR A 71 8.57 7.02 -17.89
CA TYR A 71 8.45 7.11 -16.44
C TYR A 71 7.17 6.44 -15.93
N VAL A 72 6.04 6.68 -16.58
CA VAL A 72 4.75 6.09 -16.20
C VAL A 72 4.77 4.58 -16.33
N GLN A 73 5.35 4.04 -17.40
CA GLN A 73 5.37 2.59 -17.67
C GLN A 73 6.45 1.84 -16.88
N HIS A 74 7.63 2.43 -16.72
CA HIS A 74 8.83 1.75 -16.22
C HIS A 74 9.53 2.49 -15.09
N GLY A 75 9.47 3.82 -15.07
CA GLY A 75 10.16 4.64 -14.05
C GLY A 75 9.51 4.64 -12.67
N ARG A 76 8.19 4.46 -12.59
CA ARG A 76 7.45 4.36 -11.32
C ARG A 76 7.85 3.11 -10.54
N SER A 77 7.79 3.22 -9.21
CA SER A 77 7.98 2.08 -8.32
C SER A 77 6.99 0.97 -8.65
N GLU A 78 7.36 -0.28 -8.37
CA GLU A 78 6.48 -1.43 -8.59
C GLU A 78 5.15 -1.25 -7.86
N GLN A 79 5.20 -0.71 -6.63
CA GLN A 79 4.03 -0.31 -5.87
C GLN A 79 3.10 0.62 -6.67
N LEU A 80 3.63 1.72 -7.23
CA LEU A 80 2.82 2.71 -7.95
C LEU A 80 2.45 2.30 -9.38
N ARG A 81 3.00 1.20 -9.87
CA ARG A 81 2.53 0.53 -11.10
C ARG A 81 1.44 -0.50 -10.81
N ALA A 82 1.45 -1.12 -9.62
CA ALA A 82 0.49 -2.15 -9.23
C ALA A 82 -0.79 -1.59 -8.59
N VAL A 83 -0.71 -0.47 -7.86
CA VAL A 83 -1.86 0.19 -7.23
C VAL A 83 -1.85 1.69 -7.51
N SER A 84 -3.04 2.28 -7.55
CA SER A 84 -3.19 3.72 -7.70
C SER A 84 -2.99 4.45 -6.36
N PRO A 85 -2.57 5.73 -6.40
CA PRO A 85 -2.52 6.55 -5.18
C PRO A 85 -3.86 6.62 -4.43
N GLY A 86 -4.99 6.63 -5.15
CA GLY A 86 -6.33 6.65 -4.54
C GLY A 86 -6.66 5.38 -3.76
N GLU A 87 -6.21 4.21 -4.23
CA GLU A 87 -6.34 2.95 -3.49
C GLU A 87 -5.49 2.95 -2.22
N ILE A 88 -4.26 3.47 -2.30
CA ILE A 88 -3.39 3.64 -1.13
C ILE A 88 -4.04 4.59 -0.11
N MET A 89 -4.52 5.76 -0.56
CA MET A 89 -5.15 6.74 0.31
C MET A 89 -6.41 6.19 0.98
N ARG A 90 -7.21 5.38 0.28
CA ARG A 90 -8.38 4.72 0.86
C ARG A 90 -8.01 3.77 2.00
N ALA A 91 -6.93 3.01 1.87
CA ALA A 91 -6.46 2.16 2.96
C ALA A 91 -5.90 3.02 4.11
N ALA A 92 -5.05 4.01 3.80
CA ALA A 92 -4.43 4.87 4.78
C ALA A 92 -5.43 5.71 5.58
N SER A 93 -6.53 6.17 4.96
CA SER A 93 -7.55 7.00 5.63
C SER A 93 -8.29 6.28 6.75
N LEU A 94 -8.24 4.95 6.79
CA LEU A 94 -8.83 4.16 7.87
C LEU A 94 -7.99 4.21 9.15
N LEU A 95 -6.70 4.54 9.06
CA LEU A 95 -5.82 4.57 10.21
C LEU A 95 -6.21 5.68 11.19
N GLY A 96 -6.48 5.29 12.45
CA GLY A 96 -6.96 6.18 13.50
C GLY A 96 -8.47 6.41 13.49
N GLN A 97 -9.21 5.79 12.57
CA GLN A 97 -10.66 5.73 12.67
C GLN A 97 -11.07 4.68 13.72
N PRO A 98 -12.27 4.80 14.32
CA PRO A 98 -12.81 3.80 15.22
C PRO A 98 -12.99 2.44 14.52
N MET A 99 -12.68 1.34 15.20
CA MET A 99 -12.89 -0.03 14.67
C MET A 99 -14.35 -0.31 14.28
N SER A 100 -15.31 0.43 14.82
CA SER A 100 -16.74 0.30 14.49
C SER A 100 -17.07 0.61 13.03
N ILE A 101 -16.22 1.33 12.30
CA ILE A 101 -16.45 1.60 10.86
C ILE A 101 -16.23 0.36 9.97
N LEU A 102 -15.62 -0.69 10.51
CA LEU A 102 -15.34 -1.96 9.80
C LEU A 102 -16.36 -3.06 10.13
N GLN A 103 -17.35 -2.77 10.99
CA GLN A 103 -18.44 -3.66 11.35
C GLN A 103 -19.59 -3.55 10.33
#